data_AF-A0A7N0RA56-F1
#
_entry.id   AF-A0A7N0RA56-F1
#
_cell.length_a   1.000
_cell.length_b   1.000
_cell.length_c   1.000
_cell.angle_alpha   90.00
_cell.angle_beta   90.00
_cell.angle_gamma   90.00
#
_symmetry.space_group_name_H-M   'P 1'
#
loop_
_entity.id
_entity.type
_entity.pdbx_description
1 polymer ?
#
loop_
_entity_poly.entity_id
_entity_poly.type
_entity_poly.pdbx_seq_one_letter_code
_entity_poly.pdbx_strand_id
1 'polypeptide(L)'
;MGFGVKQLVAGKTFSGIVKVDPQFALPEPNAEYRKGMALNCEEAPLDVDIKGGGRVVVLNTNNLPLVGEVGLGADLVRLDGGAMCSPGFSCDSALQGTYIVRGCGRVQVVGTDGKRVLETTVKAGNLFIVPRFFVVSKIGNPEGMEWFSIITTPNPIFTHLAGRTSAWKALSPQVLQAAFNVPAEAEQVFRSKRNNAEIFFPPSN
;
A
#
# COMPACT_ATOMS: atom_id res chain seq x y z
N MET A 1 0.17 -14.83 -49.20
CA MET A 1 1.01 -14.85 -47.98
C MET A 1 2.12 -15.87 -48.14
N GLY A 2 3.37 -15.46 -47.93
CA GLY A 2 4.53 -16.37 -47.98
C GLY A 2 4.46 -17.45 -46.90
N PHE A 3 5.11 -18.57 -47.14
CA PHE A 3 5.14 -19.75 -46.27
C PHE A 3 5.54 -19.43 -44.82
N GLY A 4 6.56 -18.58 -44.63
CA GLY A 4 7.01 -18.15 -43.30
C GLY A 4 5.97 -17.32 -42.52
N VAL A 5 5.20 -16.46 -43.21
CA VAL A 5 4.13 -15.67 -42.57
C VAL A 5 3.06 -16.59 -42.00
N LYS A 6 2.65 -17.61 -42.77
CA LYS A 6 1.64 -18.58 -42.32
C LYS A 6 2.09 -19.34 -41.06
N GLN A 7 3.37 -19.69 -40.94
CA GLN A 7 3.88 -20.37 -39.74
C GLN A 7 3.86 -19.47 -38.49
N LEU A 8 4.12 -18.18 -38.64
CA LEU A 8 4.07 -17.21 -37.53
C LEU A 8 2.64 -16.94 -37.03
N VAL A 9 1.64 -16.98 -37.91
CA VAL A 9 0.23 -16.73 -37.52
C VAL A 9 -0.58 -18.00 -37.24
N ALA A 10 -0.17 -19.16 -37.77
CA ALA A 10 -0.86 -20.43 -37.53
C ALA A 10 -0.33 -21.21 -36.31
N GLY A 11 0.84 -20.82 -35.80
CA GLY A 11 1.52 -21.51 -34.70
C GLY A 11 1.04 -21.05 -33.33
N LYS A 12 0.19 -21.87 -32.71
CA LYS A 12 -0.29 -21.83 -31.31
C LYS A 12 -1.48 -20.91 -31.04
N THR A 13 -2.52 -21.48 -30.45
CA THR A 13 -3.51 -20.76 -29.64
C THR A 13 -2.77 -20.03 -28.52
N PHE A 14 -2.82 -18.71 -28.54
CA PHE A 14 -2.13 -17.82 -27.62
C PHE A 14 -2.53 -18.13 -26.16
N SER A 15 -1.63 -18.74 -25.39
CA SER A 15 -1.81 -19.02 -23.96
C SER A 15 -1.14 -17.99 -23.04
N GLY A 16 -0.52 -16.93 -23.59
CA GLY A 16 0.23 -15.90 -22.85
C GLY A 16 1.54 -16.38 -22.19
N ILE A 17 1.62 -17.66 -21.83
CA ILE A 17 2.78 -18.33 -21.24
C ILE A 17 3.13 -19.55 -22.10
N VAL A 18 4.42 -19.72 -22.41
CA VAL A 18 4.92 -20.82 -23.25
C VAL A 18 5.94 -21.66 -22.47
N LYS A 19 5.68 -22.97 -22.36
CA LYS A 19 6.67 -23.93 -21.86
C LYS A 19 7.77 -24.10 -22.92
N VAL A 20 9.01 -23.85 -22.54
CA VAL A 20 10.19 -24.10 -23.38
C VAL A 20 10.82 -25.45 -23.03
N ASP A 21 11.57 -26.01 -23.97
CA ASP A 21 12.39 -27.19 -23.74
C ASP A 21 13.52 -26.85 -22.73
N PRO A 22 13.88 -27.75 -21.79
CA PRO A 22 14.98 -27.50 -20.85
C PRO A 22 16.34 -27.21 -21.50
N GLN A 23 16.55 -27.67 -22.73
CA GLN A 23 17.79 -27.45 -23.49
C GLN A 23 17.74 -26.15 -24.31
N PHE A 24 16.62 -25.44 -24.31
CA PHE A 24 16.47 -24.17 -25.00
C PHE A 24 17.28 -23.08 -24.30
N ALA A 25 18.33 -22.60 -24.96
CA ALA A 25 19.19 -21.54 -24.43
C ALA A 25 18.47 -20.18 -24.46
N LEU A 26 18.23 -19.60 -23.29
CA LEU A 26 17.82 -18.19 -23.15
C LEU A 26 19.07 -17.30 -23.04
N PRO A 27 19.02 -16.06 -23.54
CA PRO A 27 20.12 -15.11 -23.36
C PRO A 27 20.31 -14.76 -21.88
N GLU A 28 21.57 -14.55 -21.49
CA GLU A 28 21.89 -14.07 -20.14
C GLU A 28 21.36 -12.64 -19.91
N PRO A 29 20.81 -12.33 -18.72
CA PRO A 29 20.29 -11.02 -18.42
C PRO A 29 21.39 -9.98 -18.32
N ASN A 30 21.23 -8.85 -19.02
CA ASN A 30 22.13 -7.71 -18.90
C ASN A 30 21.72 -6.80 -17.72
N ALA A 31 22.63 -6.59 -16.78
CA ALA A 31 22.38 -5.76 -15.59
C ALA A 31 22.11 -4.28 -15.94
N GLU A 32 22.72 -3.73 -16.99
CA GLU A 32 22.52 -2.34 -17.40
C GLU A 32 21.08 -2.06 -17.82
N TYR A 33 20.41 -3.05 -18.43
CA TYR A 33 18.99 -2.90 -18.83
C TYR A 33 18.03 -2.88 -17.65
N ARG A 34 18.47 -3.29 -16.44
CA ARG A 34 17.63 -3.19 -15.24
C ARG A 34 17.63 -1.79 -14.66
N LYS A 35 18.68 -1.00 -14.91
CA LYS A 35 18.86 0.32 -14.32
C LYS A 35 17.74 1.25 -14.79
N GLY A 36 16.94 1.74 -13.83
CA GLY A 36 15.78 2.59 -14.12
C GLY A 36 14.54 1.85 -14.64
N MET A 37 14.61 0.52 -14.80
CA MET A 37 13.49 -0.32 -15.26
C MET A 37 12.89 -1.18 -14.15
N ALA A 38 13.70 -1.58 -13.16
CA ALA A 38 13.26 -2.42 -12.06
C ALA A 38 13.75 -1.87 -10.71
N LEU A 39 12.90 -1.99 -9.69
CA LEU A 39 13.22 -1.70 -8.30
C LEU A 39 12.81 -2.92 -7.45
N ASN A 40 13.71 -3.42 -6.61
CA ASN A 40 13.38 -4.44 -5.62
C ASN A 40 12.90 -3.77 -4.32
N CYS A 41 11.59 -3.74 -4.09
CA CYS A 41 11.02 -3.15 -2.89
C CYS A 41 11.33 -3.93 -1.59
N GLU A 42 11.77 -5.19 -1.68
CA GLU A 42 12.17 -5.95 -0.48
C GLU A 42 13.56 -5.49 0.03
N GLU A 43 14.42 -4.97 -0.86
CA GLU A 43 15.79 -4.54 -0.59
C GLU A 43 15.99 -3.02 -0.57
N ALA A 44 15.04 -2.25 -1.13
CA ALA A 44 15.11 -0.80 -1.17
C ALA A 44 15.14 -0.18 0.24
N PRO A 45 15.74 1.02 0.39
CA PRO A 45 15.67 1.77 1.65
C PRO A 45 14.23 1.97 2.12
N LEU A 46 13.98 1.78 3.41
CA LEU A 46 12.65 1.95 4.01
C LEU A 46 12.33 3.44 4.17
N ASP A 47 11.15 3.85 3.73
CA ASP A 47 10.64 5.21 3.96
C ASP A 47 10.21 5.39 5.43
N VAL A 48 9.66 4.33 6.03
CA VAL A 48 9.28 4.28 7.44
C VAL A 48 9.58 2.89 8.00
N ASP A 49 10.17 2.85 9.19
CA ASP A 49 10.42 1.63 9.97
C ASP A 49 10.09 1.87 11.45
N ILE A 50 9.01 1.26 11.92
CA ILE A 50 8.54 1.35 13.32
C ILE A 50 8.66 -0.03 13.95
N LYS A 51 9.58 -0.17 14.90
CA LYS A 51 9.82 -1.43 15.64
C LYS A 51 8.53 -1.99 16.25
N GLY A 52 8.17 -3.22 15.87
CA GLY A 52 6.97 -3.92 16.36
C GLY A 52 5.66 -3.38 15.79
N GLY A 53 5.72 -2.42 14.86
CA GLY A 53 4.57 -1.86 14.16
C GLY A 53 4.58 -2.30 12.70
N GLY A 54 5.64 -1.96 11.98
CA GLY A 54 5.77 -2.31 10.56
C GLY A 54 6.70 -1.36 9.81
N ARG A 55 6.84 -1.64 8.52
CA ARG A 55 7.77 -0.98 7.61
C ARG A 55 7.17 -0.82 6.22
N VAL A 56 7.57 0.22 5.50
CA VAL A 56 7.10 0.48 4.14
C VAL A 56 8.21 0.99 3.24
N VAL A 57 8.15 0.57 1.98
CA VAL A 57 8.82 1.20 0.84
C VAL A 57 7.74 1.78 -0.07
N VAL A 58 7.87 3.05 -0.42
CA VAL A 58 7.02 3.77 -1.37
C VAL A 58 7.79 3.89 -2.68
N LEU A 59 7.27 3.27 -3.71
CA LEU A 59 7.79 3.37 -5.07
C LEU A 59 7.24 4.64 -5.73
N ASN A 60 8.14 5.53 -6.12
CA ASN A 60 7.82 6.84 -6.68
C ASN A 60 8.89 7.30 -7.69
N THR A 61 8.78 8.52 -8.23
CA THR A 61 9.70 9.00 -9.27
C THR A 61 11.15 9.17 -8.80
N ASN A 62 11.42 9.23 -7.50
CA ASN A 62 12.77 9.39 -6.96
C ASN A 62 13.56 8.07 -7.00
N ASN A 63 12.90 6.93 -6.78
CA ASN A 63 13.56 5.62 -6.75
C ASN A 63 13.32 4.78 -8.02
N LEU A 64 12.30 5.10 -8.81
CA LEU A 64 12.09 4.51 -10.13
C LEU A 64 11.46 5.55 -11.09
N PRO A 65 12.27 6.39 -11.78
CA PRO A 65 11.76 7.50 -12.61
C PRO A 65 10.72 7.10 -13.67
N LEU A 66 10.83 5.88 -14.21
CA LEU A 66 9.90 5.30 -15.19
C LEU A 66 8.43 5.42 -14.75
N VAL A 67 8.15 5.35 -13.46
CA VAL A 67 6.77 5.38 -12.98
C VAL A 67 6.09 6.74 -13.17
N GLY A 68 6.88 7.80 -13.35
CA GLY A 68 6.40 9.10 -13.80
C GLY A 68 5.79 9.05 -15.21
N GLU A 69 6.36 8.24 -16.11
CA GLU A 69 5.81 8.04 -17.46
C GLU A 69 4.57 7.14 -17.45
N VAL A 70 4.56 6.13 -16.58
CA VAL A 70 3.42 5.21 -16.41
C VAL A 70 2.23 5.90 -15.71
N GLY A 71 2.49 6.91 -14.89
CA GLY A 71 1.47 7.62 -14.11
C GLY A 71 0.95 6.82 -12.91
N LEU A 72 1.72 5.83 -12.45
CA LEU A 72 1.38 4.96 -11.32
C LEU A 72 2.49 5.02 -10.27
N GLY A 73 2.16 4.74 -9.02
CA GLY A 73 3.09 4.57 -7.91
C GLY A 73 2.76 3.28 -7.18
N ALA A 74 3.56 2.92 -6.18
CA ALA A 74 3.26 1.74 -5.40
C ALA A 74 3.74 1.84 -3.95
N ASP A 75 3.26 0.95 -3.10
CA ASP A 75 3.85 0.68 -1.81
C ASP A 75 4.01 -0.82 -1.57
N LEU A 76 5.08 -1.19 -0.86
CA LEU A 76 5.21 -2.49 -0.21
C LEU A 76 5.19 -2.25 1.28
N VAL A 77 4.13 -2.68 1.96
CA VAL A 77 4.01 -2.57 3.40
C VAL A 77 4.13 -3.96 4.04
N ARG A 78 4.92 -4.04 5.10
CA ARG A 78 5.08 -5.23 5.94
C ARG A 78 4.72 -4.87 7.37
N LEU A 79 3.55 -5.32 7.81
CA LEU A 79 2.99 -5.04 9.12
C LEU A 79 3.35 -6.18 10.07
N ASP A 80 3.95 -5.84 11.20
CA ASP A 80 4.36 -6.84 12.20
C ASP A 80 3.12 -7.46 12.88
N GLY A 81 3.32 -8.58 13.60
CA GLY A 81 2.27 -9.34 14.24
C GLY A 81 1.38 -8.52 15.19
N GLY A 82 0.06 -8.55 14.98
CA GLY A 82 -0.91 -7.83 15.79
C GLY A 82 -0.89 -6.30 15.64
N ALA A 83 0.00 -5.76 14.81
CA ALA A 83 0.11 -4.32 14.62
C ALA A 83 -1.02 -3.79 13.73
N MET A 84 -1.20 -2.47 13.76
CA MET A 84 -2.20 -1.75 12.97
C MET A 84 -1.53 -0.72 12.06
N CYS A 85 -1.98 -0.62 10.82
CA CYS A 85 -1.77 0.55 9.98
C CYS A 85 -2.85 1.60 10.29
N SER A 86 -2.41 2.78 10.72
CA SER A 86 -3.26 3.90 11.15
C SER A 86 -4.30 4.23 10.07
N PRO A 87 -5.57 4.50 10.44
CA PRO A 87 -6.58 4.92 9.48
C PRO A 87 -6.07 6.10 8.66
N GLY A 88 -6.01 5.93 7.35
CA GLY A 88 -5.46 6.94 6.45
C GLY A 88 -6.11 6.90 5.07
N PHE A 89 -5.85 7.94 4.29
CA PHE A 89 -6.35 8.10 2.92
C PHE A 89 -5.29 8.78 2.05
N SER A 90 -5.41 8.63 0.73
CA SER A 90 -4.56 9.35 -0.23
C SER A 90 -5.07 10.79 -0.38
N CYS A 91 -4.19 11.76 -0.16
CA CYS A 91 -4.50 13.19 -0.24
C CYS A 91 -4.53 13.72 -1.67
N ASP A 92 -3.82 13.04 -2.57
CA ASP A 92 -3.64 13.40 -3.97
C ASP A 92 -4.74 12.82 -4.88
N SER A 93 -5.90 12.47 -4.30
CA SER A 93 -7.04 11.90 -5.03
C SER A 93 -6.68 10.63 -5.82
N ALA A 94 -5.80 9.79 -5.30
CA ALA A 94 -5.42 8.55 -5.94
C ALA A 94 -6.27 7.37 -5.43
N LEU A 95 -6.55 6.43 -6.34
CA LEU A 95 -7.14 5.14 -6.03
C LEU A 95 -6.01 4.14 -5.76
N GLN A 96 -6.23 3.20 -4.85
CA GLN A 96 -5.24 2.19 -4.47
C GLN A 96 -5.82 0.79 -4.75
N GLY A 97 -5.14 0.00 -5.57
CA GLY A 97 -5.38 -1.44 -5.68
C GLY A 97 -4.41 -2.19 -4.78
N THR A 98 -4.88 -2.76 -3.69
CA THR A 98 -4.06 -3.43 -2.66
C THR A 98 -4.20 -4.94 -2.76
N TYR A 99 -3.07 -5.63 -3.00
CA TYR A 99 -2.96 -7.07 -3.04
C TYR A 99 -2.21 -7.60 -1.82
N ILE A 100 -2.80 -8.55 -1.11
CA ILE A 100 -2.15 -9.18 0.05
C ILE A 100 -1.17 -10.24 -0.45
N VAL A 101 0.11 -10.04 -0.15
CA VAL A 101 1.21 -10.89 -0.60
C VAL A 101 1.46 -12.01 0.40
N ARG A 102 1.46 -11.70 1.70
CA ARG A 102 1.72 -12.66 2.79
C ARG A 102 0.86 -12.36 4.01
N GLY A 103 0.65 -13.37 4.86
CA GLY A 103 -0.07 -13.22 6.12
C GLY A 103 -1.57 -12.98 5.95
N CYS A 104 -2.18 -12.46 7.01
CA CYS A 104 -3.62 -12.17 7.06
C CYS A 104 -3.95 -11.12 8.11
N GLY A 105 -5.14 -10.54 8.01
CA GLY A 105 -5.58 -9.49 8.93
C GLY A 105 -6.97 -8.97 8.60
N ARG A 106 -7.45 -8.04 9.42
CA ARG A 106 -8.74 -7.37 9.22
C ARG A 106 -8.53 -6.03 8.51
N VAL A 107 -9.34 -5.78 7.49
CA VAL A 107 -9.38 -4.51 6.75
C VAL A 107 -10.73 -3.84 6.98
N GLN A 108 -10.72 -2.53 7.19
CA GLN A 108 -11.91 -1.69 7.17
C GLN A 108 -11.71 -0.53 6.19
N VAL A 109 -12.74 -0.26 5.38
CA VAL A 109 -12.79 0.90 4.47
C VAL A 109 -14.07 1.69 4.74
N VAL A 110 -13.92 2.99 4.92
CA VAL A 110 -15.01 3.95 5.19
C VAL A 110 -15.05 4.98 4.06
N GLY A 111 -16.25 5.15 3.49
CA GLY A 111 -16.51 6.14 2.45
C GLY A 111 -16.61 7.56 2.99
N THR A 112 -16.60 8.54 2.08
CA THR A 112 -16.67 9.96 2.42
C THR A 112 -18.01 10.38 3.05
N ASP A 113 -19.05 9.55 2.93
CA ASP A 113 -20.33 9.71 3.61
C ASP A 113 -20.33 9.13 5.04
N GLY A 114 -19.17 8.67 5.53
CA GLY A 114 -19.01 8.05 6.84
C GLY A 114 -19.50 6.60 6.91
N LYS A 115 -19.99 6.02 5.82
CA LYS A 115 -20.44 4.61 5.82
C LYS A 115 -19.27 3.68 5.64
N ARG A 116 -19.26 2.61 6.43
CA ARG A 116 -18.34 1.49 6.26
C ARG A 116 -18.76 0.68 5.04
N VAL A 117 -17.95 0.73 3.98
CA VAL A 117 -18.21 0.06 2.70
C VAL A 117 -17.54 -1.30 2.59
N LEU A 118 -16.51 -1.55 3.40
CA LEU A 118 -15.84 -2.84 3.49
C LEU A 118 -15.44 -3.11 4.94
N GLU A 119 -15.74 -4.31 5.41
CA GLU A 119 -15.11 -4.91 6.58
C GLU A 119 -14.96 -6.40 6.35
N THR A 120 -13.73 -6.88 6.28
CA THR A 120 -13.46 -8.29 6.05
C THR A 120 -12.09 -8.69 6.58
N THR A 121 -11.91 -9.98 6.82
CA THR A 121 -10.59 -10.59 6.93
C THR A 121 -10.05 -10.81 5.52
N VAL A 122 -8.79 -10.43 5.31
CA VAL A 122 -8.04 -10.68 4.07
C VAL A 122 -6.84 -11.57 4.38
N LYS A 123 -6.42 -12.34 3.38
CA LYS A 123 -5.23 -13.21 3.43
C LYS A 123 -4.48 -13.14 2.11
N ALA A 124 -3.27 -13.69 2.08
CA ALA A 124 -2.47 -13.83 0.86
C ALA A 124 -3.32 -14.31 -0.33
N GLY A 125 -3.21 -13.60 -1.46
CA GLY A 125 -4.01 -13.86 -2.66
C GLY A 125 -5.27 -12.99 -2.79
N ASN A 126 -5.68 -12.27 -1.74
CA ASN A 126 -6.81 -11.34 -1.85
C ASN A 126 -6.38 -9.99 -2.44
N LEU A 127 -7.26 -9.42 -3.27
CA LEU A 127 -7.16 -8.08 -3.83
C LEU A 127 -8.37 -7.27 -3.40
N PHE A 128 -8.17 -6.02 -3.00
CA PHE A 128 -9.25 -5.06 -2.79
C PHE A 128 -8.83 -3.67 -3.27
N ILE A 129 -9.82 -2.82 -3.51
CA ILE A 129 -9.61 -1.46 -3.98
C ILE A 129 -10.04 -0.48 -2.89
N VAL A 130 -9.21 0.52 -2.63
CA VAL A 130 -9.55 1.69 -1.81
C VAL A 130 -9.81 2.86 -2.75
N PRO A 131 -11.07 3.31 -2.89
CA PRO A 131 -11.41 4.47 -3.70
C PRO A 131 -10.75 5.76 -3.19
N ARG A 132 -10.73 6.77 -4.06
CA ARG A 132 -10.20 8.10 -3.74
C ARG A 132 -10.89 8.66 -2.49
N PHE A 133 -10.11 9.24 -1.59
CA PHE A 133 -10.55 9.82 -0.31
C PHE A 133 -11.20 8.86 0.70
N PHE A 134 -11.26 7.55 0.39
CA PHE A 134 -11.80 6.59 1.36
C PHE A 134 -10.73 6.32 2.41
N VAL A 135 -11.17 6.24 3.66
CA VAL A 135 -10.28 5.96 4.78
C VAL A 135 -10.15 4.45 4.89
N VAL A 136 -8.92 3.96 4.92
CA VAL A 136 -8.61 2.55 5.11
C VAL A 136 -7.76 2.36 6.37
N SER A 137 -8.07 1.31 7.13
CA SER A 137 -7.21 0.81 8.20
C SER A 137 -7.09 -0.70 8.09
N LYS A 138 -5.95 -1.21 8.56
CA LYS A 138 -5.60 -2.63 8.52
C LYS A 138 -5.03 -3.03 9.88
N ILE A 139 -5.45 -4.17 10.42
CA ILE A 139 -4.86 -4.80 11.60
C ILE A 139 -4.37 -6.18 11.19
N GLY A 140 -3.08 -6.46 11.40
CA GLY A 140 -2.50 -7.77 11.13
C GLY A 140 -2.92 -8.77 12.20
N ASN A 141 -3.03 -10.04 11.81
CA ASN A 141 -3.09 -11.14 12.75
C ASN A 141 -1.74 -11.33 13.48
N PRO A 142 -1.63 -12.22 14.49
CA PRO A 142 -0.39 -12.43 15.23
C PRO A 142 0.83 -12.77 14.35
N GLU A 143 0.63 -13.35 13.18
CA GLU A 143 1.69 -13.70 12.22
C GLU A 143 2.11 -12.52 11.33
N GLY A 144 1.40 -11.39 11.40
CA GLY A 144 1.62 -10.21 10.56
C GLY A 144 0.89 -10.27 9.22
N MET A 145 1.07 -9.21 8.42
CA MET A 145 0.45 -9.07 7.10
C MET A 145 1.31 -8.21 6.18
N GLU A 146 1.48 -8.64 4.94
CA GLU A 146 2.22 -7.91 3.92
C GLU A 146 1.34 -7.67 2.70
N TRP A 147 1.41 -6.46 2.14
CA TRP A 147 0.68 -6.13 0.93
C TRP A 147 1.48 -5.24 0.00
N PHE A 148 1.16 -5.34 -1.28
CA PHE A 148 1.64 -4.46 -2.32
C PHE A 148 0.45 -3.67 -2.88
N SER A 149 0.57 -2.35 -2.94
CA SER A 149 -0.47 -1.51 -3.55
C SER A 149 0.04 -0.87 -4.83
N ILE A 150 -0.81 -0.85 -5.87
CA ILE A 150 -0.63 0.02 -7.04
C ILE A 150 -1.54 1.22 -6.89
N ILE A 151 -1.00 2.40 -7.10
CA ILE A 151 -1.63 3.67 -6.75
C ILE A 151 -1.67 4.53 -8.01
N THR A 152 -2.81 5.16 -8.29
CA THR A 152 -3.02 5.92 -9.55
C THR A 152 -2.39 7.32 -9.52
N THR A 153 -1.13 7.39 -9.13
CA THR A 153 -0.32 8.62 -9.00
C THR A 153 1.16 8.20 -8.89
N PRO A 154 2.10 8.85 -9.60
CA PRO A 154 3.50 8.47 -9.55
C PRO A 154 4.22 8.88 -8.26
N ASN A 155 3.63 9.77 -7.47
CA ASN A 155 4.19 10.23 -6.20
C ASN A 155 3.13 10.17 -5.10
N PRO A 156 2.82 8.97 -4.56
CA PRO A 156 1.76 8.79 -3.60
C PRO A 156 1.96 9.60 -2.32
N ILE A 157 0.92 10.35 -1.92
CA ILE A 157 0.91 11.10 -0.67
C ILE A 157 -0.26 10.63 0.20
N PHE A 158 0.07 10.16 1.39
CA PHE A 158 -0.90 9.71 2.37
C PHE A 158 -0.99 10.66 3.55
N THR A 159 -2.18 10.77 4.12
CA THR A 159 -2.35 11.31 5.47
C THR A 159 -3.06 10.31 6.35
N HIS A 160 -2.83 10.46 7.66
CA HIS A 160 -3.39 9.59 8.69
C HIS A 160 -4.26 10.39 9.63
N LEU A 161 -5.33 9.75 10.09
CA LEU A 161 -6.26 10.31 11.07
C LEU A 161 -5.72 10.12 12.49
N ALA A 162 -5.01 9.04 12.78
CA ALA A 162 -4.34 8.83 14.06
C ALA A 162 -2.81 8.82 13.91
N GLY A 163 -2.10 9.10 15.00
CA GLY A 163 -0.63 9.13 15.04
C GLY A 163 -0.07 10.49 15.41
N ARG A 164 1.25 10.62 15.51
CA ARG A 164 1.95 11.86 15.89
C ARG A 164 1.69 13.01 14.90
N THR A 165 1.70 12.70 13.61
CA THR A 165 1.57 13.65 12.49
C THR A 165 0.15 13.68 11.92
N SER A 166 -0.85 13.27 12.71
CA SER A 166 -2.20 13.07 12.20
C SER A 166 -2.99 14.35 11.99
N ALA A 167 -3.96 14.31 11.08
CA ALA A 167 -4.84 15.44 10.77
C ALA A 167 -5.54 16.00 12.03
N TRP A 168 -5.96 15.11 12.95
CA TRP A 168 -6.60 15.54 14.19
C TRP A 168 -5.67 16.33 15.11
N LYS A 169 -4.38 16.00 15.18
CA LYS A 169 -3.43 16.72 16.05
C LYS A 169 -3.00 18.07 15.48
N ALA A 170 -3.17 18.26 14.17
CA ALA A 170 -2.94 19.55 13.53
C ALA A 170 -4.03 20.59 13.85
N LEU A 171 -5.22 20.16 14.24
CA LEU A 171 -6.32 21.05 14.64
C LEU A 171 -6.12 21.59 16.07
N SER A 172 -6.68 22.75 16.36
CA SER A 172 -6.65 23.30 17.73
C SER A 172 -7.60 22.52 18.65
N PRO A 173 -7.33 22.49 19.97
CA PRO A 173 -8.23 21.85 20.92
C PRO A 173 -9.67 22.33 20.84
N GLN A 174 -9.87 23.64 20.65
CA GLN A 174 -11.19 24.26 20.57
C GLN A 174 -11.96 23.78 19.34
N VAL A 175 -11.27 23.59 18.20
CA VAL A 175 -11.91 23.04 16.99
C VAL A 175 -12.36 21.61 17.22
N LEU A 176 -11.54 20.77 17.86
CA LEU A 176 -11.90 19.38 18.15
C LEU A 176 -13.03 19.27 19.18
N GLN A 177 -13.00 20.10 20.23
CA GLN A 177 -14.07 20.18 21.23
C GLN A 177 -15.40 20.54 20.59
N ALA A 178 -15.41 21.56 19.73
CA ALA A 178 -16.61 21.98 19.00
C ALA A 178 -17.08 20.92 17.98
N ALA A 179 -16.14 20.35 17.20
CA ALA A 179 -16.46 19.40 16.13
C ALA A 179 -17.02 18.07 16.66
N PHE A 180 -16.47 17.56 17.77
CA PHE A 180 -16.94 16.33 18.39
C PHE A 180 -17.97 16.55 19.49
N ASN A 181 -18.26 17.81 19.84
CA ASN A 181 -19.12 18.19 20.97
C ASN A 181 -18.70 17.51 22.27
N VAL A 182 -17.43 17.66 22.64
CA VAL A 182 -16.81 17.02 23.81
C VAL A 182 -16.17 18.04 24.74
N PRO A 183 -16.10 17.75 26.06
CA PRO A 183 -15.41 18.62 27.01
C PRO A 183 -13.89 18.54 26.83
N ALA A 184 -13.17 19.51 27.40
CA ALA A 184 -11.72 19.65 27.25
C ALA A 184 -10.95 18.41 27.73
N GLU A 185 -11.41 17.75 28.80
CA GLU A 185 -10.78 16.55 29.35
C GLU A 185 -10.81 15.39 28.34
N ALA A 186 -11.95 15.20 27.65
CA ALA A 186 -12.09 14.15 26.65
C ALA A 186 -11.22 14.43 25.40
N GLU A 187 -11.15 15.69 24.98
CA GLU A 187 -10.29 16.11 23.88
C GLU A 187 -8.80 15.93 24.21
N GLN A 188 -8.37 16.28 25.43
CA GLN A 188 -7.01 16.06 25.89
C GLN A 188 -6.64 14.57 25.90
N VAL A 189 -7.54 13.71 26.39
CA VAL A 189 -7.35 12.25 26.34
C VAL A 189 -7.22 11.79 24.89
N PHE A 190 -8.11 12.24 24.00
CA PHE A 190 -8.08 11.87 22.58
C PHE A 190 -6.74 12.22 21.91
N ARG A 191 -6.24 13.44 22.09
CA ARG A 191 -4.94 13.86 21.52
C ARG A 191 -3.73 13.23 22.17
N SER A 192 -3.81 12.86 23.46
CA SER A 192 -2.68 12.25 24.17
C SER A 192 -2.28 10.88 23.62
N LYS A 193 -3.19 10.19 22.91
CA LYS A 193 -2.94 8.84 22.39
C LYS A 193 -2.02 8.87 21.16
N ARG A 194 -1.22 7.81 21.01
CA ARG A 194 -0.37 7.56 19.83
C ARG A 194 0.55 8.74 19.47
N ASN A 195 1.15 9.39 20.47
CA ASN A 195 2.16 10.45 20.28
C ASN A 195 3.52 9.92 19.82
N ASN A 196 3.80 8.64 20.07
CA ASN A 196 5.10 8.02 19.83
C ASN A 196 5.15 7.19 18.53
N ALA A 197 4.06 7.20 17.75
CA ALA A 197 3.93 6.41 16.53
C ALA A 197 3.25 7.24 15.44
N GLU A 198 3.73 7.11 14.21
CA GLU A 198 3.19 7.85 13.07
C GLU A 198 2.14 7.01 12.33
N ILE A 199 2.60 6.00 11.60
CA ILE A 199 1.77 5.25 10.64
C ILE A 199 1.44 3.84 11.14
N PHE A 200 2.42 3.15 11.73
CA PHE A 200 2.23 1.81 12.26
C PHE A 200 2.17 1.82 13.77
N PHE A 201 1.19 1.10 14.29
CA PHE A 201 0.83 1.05 15.68
C PHE A 201 1.11 -0.36 16.19
N PRO A 202 2.16 -0.55 17.00
CA PRO A 202 2.40 -1.82 17.67
C PRO A 202 1.17 -2.23 18.49
N PRO A 203 0.94 -3.55 18.66
CA PRO A 203 -0.09 -4.05 19.56
C PRO A 203 0.13 -3.51 20.98
N SER A 204 -0.95 -3.28 21.70
CA SER A 204 -0.87 -2.95 23.12
C SER A 204 -0.43 -4.20 23.87
N ASN A 205 0.62 -4.09 24.69
CA ASN A 205 0.99 -5.12 25.66
C ASN A 205 -0.15 -5.39 26.64
#